data_AF-R6VL32-F1
#
_entry.id   AF-R6VL32-F1
#
_cell.length_a   1.000
_cell.length_b   1.000
_cell.length_c   1.000
_cell.angle_alpha   90.00
_cell.angle_beta   90.00
_cell.angle_gamma   90.00
#
_symmetry.space_group_name_H-M   'P 1'
#
loop_
_entity.id
_entity.type
_entity.pdbx_description
1 polymer ?
#
loop_
_entity_poly.entity_id
_entity_poly.type
_entity_poly.pdbx_seq_one_letter_code
_entity_poly.pdbx_strand_id
1 'polypeptide(L)'
;MKTLKTFYLLTLSTLLSLAACSKDEGSDTPQPLTIEQTEYTLDAIDNRSTTLSFTASAAWTLSVAGEDSGWLTVTPAIGTAGSKSVTLTAAPRITEESRTAYVDIACGAQTVQITVTQTGASADADFTSLFDPVFADFLEQEDIISDVGKITRQDMETIASVTELEIGSGHSSSESLTDLRGIEFFKSLKHLGFQETAWTSLDVSGCSTLTLLYCLRTEFTKLNVSGCTALRTLDCEGDRLTSLDAGGCTALEILSCKKSRLTSLNISGCTALKELNCRDNQLATLDLGQCPELQKLDCCDNGMTSLDISHCTALQELHCFDNLLTGLDISKNRALNYLRCERNPGNGLSTFPITAWFDNETRPESLSINYLSWVYNNRDTTIDFRKAE
;
A
#
# COMPACT_ATOMS: atom_id res chain seq x y z
N MET A 1 -28.76 -23.18 -30.56
CA MET A 1 -28.03 -22.52 -31.66
C MET A 1 -26.70 -22.06 -31.11
N LYS A 2 -25.60 -22.67 -31.56
CA LYS A 2 -24.23 -22.31 -31.15
C LYS A 2 -23.82 -21.05 -31.90
N THR A 3 -23.63 -19.95 -31.20
CA THR A 3 -23.06 -18.71 -31.75
C THR A 3 -21.56 -18.87 -31.92
N LEU A 4 -21.13 -18.74 -33.16
CA LEU A 4 -19.75 -18.81 -33.63
C LEU A 4 -19.04 -17.50 -33.18
N LYS A 5 -18.05 -17.59 -32.28
CA LYS A 5 -17.17 -16.44 -31.98
C LYS A 5 -16.20 -16.27 -33.15
N THR A 6 -16.37 -15.20 -33.91
CA THR A 6 -15.53 -14.81 -35.04
C THR A 6 -14.17 -14.32 -34.52
N PHE A 7 -13.13 -15.13 -34.70
CA PHE A 7 -11.74 -14.68 -34.58
C PHE A 7 -11.41 -13.81 -35.79
N TYR A 8 -11.26 -12.50 -35.58
CA TYR A 8 -10.62 -11.64 -36.58
C TYR A 8 -9.10 -11.78 -36.46
N LEU A 9 -8.52 -12.71 -37.23
CA LEU A 9 -7.10 -12.63 -37.62
C LEU A 9 -7.01 -11.66 -38.80
N LEU A 10 -6.59 -10.42 -38.54
CA LEU A 10 -6.13 -9.51 -39.59
C LEU A 10 -4.61 -9.51 -39.58
N THR A 11 -4.04 -10.26 -40.53
CA THR A 11 -2.64 -10.15 -40.91
C THR A 11 -2.44 -8.87 -41.72
N LEU A 12 -1.65 -7.92 -41.21
CA LEU A 12 -1.07 -6.87 -42.02
C LEU A 12 0.44 -6.83 -41.76
N SER A 13 1.18 -7.55 -42.61
CA SER A 13 2.62 -7.48 -42.70
C SER A 13 3.01 -6.19 -43.42
N THR A 14 3.67 -5.27 -42.71
CA THR A 14 4.49 -4.23 -43.35
C THR A 14 5.91 -4.32 -42.83
N LEU A 15 6.82 -4.80 -43.68
CA LEU A 15 8.26 -4.67 -43.51
C LEU A 15 8.62 -3.20 -43.70
N LEU A 16 8.83 -2.47 -42.60
CA LEU A 16 9.51 -1.17 -42.63
C LEU A 16 10.98 -1.38 -42.22
N SER A 17 11.83 -1.65 -43.20
CA SER A 17 13.28 -1.53 -43.02
C SER A 17 13.68 -0.06 -43.19
N LEU A 18 13.95 0.64 -42.08
CA LEU A 18 14.65 1.92 -42.12
C LEU A 18 16.13 1.66 -42.40
N ALA A 19 16.48 1.58 -43.68
CA ALA A 19 17.86 1.59 -44.14
C ALA A 19 18.35 3.04 -44.23
N ALA A 20 19.17 3.46 -43.25
CA ALA A 20 20.03 4.62 -43.41
C ALA A 20 21.04 4.32 -44.53
N CYS A 21 21.04 5.14 -45.58
CA CYS A 21 21.96 5.01 -46.71
C CYS A 21 23.40 5.33 -46.31
N SER A 22 24.26 4.30 -46.28
CA SER A 22 25.64 4.40 -46.77
C SER A 22 26.08 3.03 -47.30
N LYS A 23 26.39 2.95 -48.60
CA LYS A 23 27.03 1.80 -49.25
C LYS A 23 28.37 1.50 -48.57
N ASP A 24 28.61 0.26 -48.14
CA ASP A 24 29.41 -0.74 -48.87
C ASP A 24 29.67 -2.01 -48.04
N GLU A 25 29.81 -3.12 -48.77
CA GLU A 25 30.32 -4.45 -48.40
C GLU A 25 29.53 -5.34 -47.41
N GLY A 26 29.28 -6.58 -47.86
CA GLY A 26 28.64 -7.62 -47.08
C GLY A 26 29.48 -8.05 -45.88
N SER A 27 29.17 -7.49 -44.72
CA SER A 27 29.42 -8.13 -43.43
C SER A 27 28.09 -8.66 -42.92
N ASP A 28 27.97 -9.97 -42.77
CA ASP A 28 26.87 -10.64 -42.09
C ASP A 28 26.99 -10.41 -40.57
N THR A 29 27.07 -9.14 -40.15
CA THR A 29 27.04 -8.75 -38.75
C THR A 29 25.62 -9.01 -38.27
N PRO A 30 25.40 -9.92 -37.30
CA PRO A 30 24.06 -10.22 -36.81
C PRO A 30 23.39 -8.93 -36.35
N GLN A 31 22.18 -8.64 -36.84
CA GLN A 31 21.41 -7.50 -36.32
C GLN A 31 21.24 -7.69 -34.80
N PRO A 32 21.48 -6.64 -33.99
CA PRO A 32 21.34 -6.76 -32.55
C PRO A 32 19.97 -7.23 -32.07
N LEU A 33 18.90 -6.84 -32.79
CA LEU A 33 17.53 -7.28 -32.56
C LEU A 33 16.87 -7.71 -33.87
N THR A 34 16.18 -8.85 -33.82
CA THR A 34 15.27 -9.34 -34.87
C THR A 34 13.87 -9.52 -34.28
N ILE A 35 12.88 -8.80 -34.82
CA ILE A 35 11.48 -8.77 -34.37
C ILE A 35 10.59 -8.90 -35.60
N GLU A 36 9.59 -9.79 -35.56
CA GLU A 36 8.69 -10.05 -36.69
C GLU A 36 7.40 -9.21 -36.67
N GLN A 37 6.97 -8.80 -35.48
CA GLN A 37 5.73 -8.06 -35.26
C GLN A 37 5.99 -6.86 -34.34
N THR A 38 5.63 -5.67 -34.80
CA THR A 38 5.82 -4.40 -34.08
C THR A 38 4.50 -3.75 -33.67
N GLU A 39 3.37 -4.37 -33.98
CA GLU A 39 2.03 -3.85 -33.65
C GLU A 39 1.21 -4.93 -32.95
N TYR A 40 0.65 -4.60 -31.79
CA TYR A 40 -0.19 -5.50 -31.01
C TYR A 40 -1.50 -4.82 -30.65
N THR A 41 -2.61 -5.55 -30.74
CA THR A 41 -3.92 -5.08 -30.25
C THR A 41 -4.37 -5.96 -29.11
N LEU A 42 -4.76 -5.33 -28.00
CA LEU A 42 -5.32 -5.97 -26.81
C LEU A 42 -6.79 -5.55 -26.65
N ASP A 43 -7.58 -6.46 -26.15
CA ASP A 43 -8.99 -6.21 -25.86
C ASP A 43 -9.15 -5.38 -24.57
N ALA A 44 -10.29 -4.71 -24.44
CA ALA A 44 -10.59 -3.86 -23.30
C ALA A 44 -10.63 -4.63 -21.97
N ILE A 45 -11.23 -5.84 -21.97
CA ILE A 45 -11.61 -6.60 -20.76
C ILE A 45 -11.09 -8.04 -20.79
N ASP A 46 -11.52 -8.80 -21.79
CA ASP A 46 -10.98 -10.13 -22.09
C ASP A 46 -9.63 -10.00 -22.80
N ASN A 47 -8.86 -11.09 -22.95
CA ASN A 47 -7.63 -11.16 -23.76
C ASN A 47 -6.65 -9.97 -23.61
N ARG A 48 -6.51 -9.43 -22.40
CA ARG A 48 -5.64 -8.27 -22.10
C ARG A 48 -4.15 -8.57 -22.09
N SER A 49 -3.75 -9.74 -22.57
CA SER A 49 -2.36 -10.16 -22.56
C SER A 49 -1.99 -10.85 -23.86
N THR A 50 -0.77 -10.59 -24.33
CA THR A 50 -0.21 -11.24 -25.52
C THR A 50 1.29 -11.42 -25.37
N THR A 51 1.86 -12.24 -26.25
CA THR A 51 3.29 -12.56 -26.26
C THR A 51 4.00 -11.78 -27.37
N LEU A 52 5.03 -11.04 -26.98
CA LEU A 52 5.99 -10.41 -27.88
C LEU A 52 7.24 -11.31 -27.96
N SER A 53 7.56 -11.75 -29.17
CA SER A 53 8.70 -12.64 -29.45
C SER A 53 9.76 -11.91 -30.26
N PHE A 54 11.01 -12.07 -29.88
CA PHE A 54 12.16 -11.47 -30.56
C PHE A 54 13.44 -12.27 -30.34
N THR A 55 14.48 -12.01 -31.11
CA THR A 55 15.83 -12.53 -30.87
C THR A 55 16.78 -11.37 -30.61
N ALA A 56 17.56 -11.46 -29.52
CA ALA A 56 18.56 -10.46 -29.15
C ALA A 56 19.97 -11.07 -29.24
N SER A 57 20.94 -10.33 -29.78
CA SER A 57 22.33 -10.79 -29.87
C SER A 57 23.12 -10.59 -28.56
N ALA A 58 22.62 -9.73 -27.67
CA ALA A 58 23.24 -9.38 -26.38
C ALA A 58 22.19 -9.24 -25.27
N ALA A 59 22.62 -8.75 -24.10
CA ALA A 59 21.69 -8.35 -23.04
C ALA A 59 20.78 -7.22 -23.53
N TRP A 60 19.52 -7.27 -23.11
CA TRP A 60 18.48 -6.37 -23.58
C TRP A 60 17.62 -5.86 -22.42
N THR A 61 16.96 -4.74 -22.68
CA THR A 61 16.01 -4.11 -21.76
C THR A 61 14.76 -3.67 -22.51
N LEU A 62 13.63 -3.67 -21.82
CA LEU A 62 12.35 -3.16 -22.26
C LEU A 62 11.93 -2.00 -21.36
N SER A 63 11.43 -0.94 -21.97
CA SER A 63 10.77 0.16 -21.28
C SER A 63 9.46 0.47 -21.94
N VAL A 64 8.41 0.68 -21.13
CA VAL A 64 7.13 1.19 -21.62
C VAL A 64 7.21 2.72 -21.65
N ALA A 65 6.86 3.31 -22.78
CA ALA A 65 6.91 4.74 -23.05
C ALA A 65 5.58 5.28 -23.57
N GLY A 66 5.36 6.59 -23.41
CA GLY A 66 4.16 7.32 -23.83
C GLY A 66 3.50 8.07 -22.69
N GLU A 67 2.67 9.06 -23.02
CA GLU A 67 1.79 9.71 -22.02
C GLU A 67 0.80 8.66 -21.49
N ASP A 68 0.58 8.66 -20.17
CA ASP A 68 -0.33 7.73 -19.47
C ASP A 68 -0.07 6.24 -19.72
N SER A 69 1.17 5.82 -19.98
CA SER A 69 1.49 4.42 -20.34
C SER A 69 1.43 3.40 -19.18
N GLY A 70 1.06 3.83 -17.96
CA GLY A 70 1.04 2.99 -16.76
C GLY A 70 0.01 1.85 -16.80
N TRP A 71 -0.86 1.81 -17.82
CA TRP A 71 -1.79 0.72 -18.04
C TRP A 71 -1.16 -0.52 -18.69
N LEU A 72 0.03 -0.42 -19.27
CA LEU A 72 0.71 -1.51 -19.96
C LEU A 72 1.94 -1.95 -19.17
N THR A 73 2.04 -3.25 -18.92
CA THR A 73 3.20 -3.87 -18.24
C THR A 73 3.87 -4.90 -19.13
N VAL A 74 5.18 -5.09 -18.93
CA VAL A 74 5.99 -6.04 -19.69
C VAL A 74 6.80 -6.93 -18.75
N THR A 75 6.73 -8.24 -18.95
CA THR A 75 7.46 -9.21 -18.11
C THR A 75 8.03 -10.36 -18.93
N PRO A 76 9.33 -10.70 -18.80
CA PRO A 76 10.37 -9.94 -18.10
C PRO A 76 10.74 -8.64 -18.84
N ALA A 77 11.15 -7.61 -18.10
CA ALA A 77 11.59 -6.33 -18.67
C ALA A 77 13.08 -6.31 -19.06
N ILE A 78 13.88 -7.26 -18.62
CA ILE A 78 15.31 -7.37 -18.97
C ILE A 78 15.69 -8.82 -19.22
N GLY A 79 16.75 -9.07 -19.97
CA GLY A 79 17.25 -10.41 -20.17
C GLY A 79 18.57 -10.50 -20.92
N THR A 80 19.02 -11.72 -21.13
CA THR A 80 20.25 -12.06 -21.87
C THR A 80 19.95 -12.35 -23.34
N ALA A 81 20.99 -12.56 -24.14
CA ALA A 81 20.91 -12.91 -25.56
C ALA A 81 20.11 -14.21 -25.85
N GLY A 82 19.76 -14.40 -27.11
CA GLY A 82 19.02 -15.54 -27.65
C GLY A 82 17.57 -15.19 -28.03
N SER A 83 16.79 -16.19 -28.37
CA SER A 83 15.35 -16.04 -28.61
C SER A 83 14.62 -15.80 -27.29
N LYS A 84 13.71 -14.82 -27.29
CA LYS A 84 13.01 -14.31 -26.11
C LYS A 84 11.52 -14.21 -26.41
N SER A 85 10.77 -14.37 -25.34
CA SER A 85 9.34 -14.21 -25.28
C SER A 85 9.05 -13.39 -24.04
N VAL A 86 8.34 -12.28 -24.20
CA VAL A 86 7.91 -11.42 -23.11
C VAL A 86 6.39 -11.26 -23.18
N THR A 87 5.76 -11.17 -22.03
CA THR A 87 4.32 -10.97 -21.92
C THR A 87 4.03 -9.48 -21.81
N LEU A 88 3.20 -8.98 -22.71
CA LEU A 88 2.57 -7.67 -22.63
C LEU A 88 1.22 -7.85 -21.93
N THR A 89 0.94 -7.09 -20.87
CA THR A 89 -0.33 -7.17 -20.14
C THR A 89 -0.91 -5.79 -19.89
N ALA A 90 -2.15 -5.57 -20.33
CA ALA A 90 -2.89 -4.33 -20.17
C ALA A 90 -3.84 -4.36 -18.96
N ALA A 91 -3.95 -3.25 -18.23
CA ALA A 91 -5.05 -3.01 -17.30
C ALA A 91 -6.39 -2.93 -18.05
N PRO A 92 -7.54 -3.21 -17.40
CA PRO A 92 -8.85 -3.05 -18.05
C PRO A 92 -9.07 -1.64 -18.60
N ARG A 93 -9.80 -1.54 -19.71
CA ARG A 93 -10.25 -0.26 -20.29
C ARG A 93 -11.77 -0.18 -20.21
N ILE A 94 -12.27 0.72 -19.38
CA ILE A 94 -13.72 0.85 -19.13
C ILE A 94 -14.41 1.78 -20.16
N THR A 95 -13.68 2.78 -20.67
CA THR A 95 -14.22 3.78 -21.61
C THR A 95 -14.26 3.25 -23.05
N GLU A 96 -15.04 3.89 -23.92
CA GLU A 96 -15.15 3.54 -25.36
C GLU A 96 -13.92 3.89 -26.19
N GLU A 97 -13.13 4.85 -25.73
CA GLU A 97 -11.95 5.29 -26.46
C GLU A 97 -10.86 4.22 -26.38
N SER A 98 -10.19 3.96 -27.50
CA SER A 98 -8.96 3.17 -27.52
C SER A 98 -7.80 3.95 -26.90
N ARG A 99 -6.73 3.27 -26.52
CA ARG A 99 -5.45 3.90 -26.10
C ARG A 99 -4.28 3.19 -26.73
N THR A 100 -3.16 3.89 -26.85
CA THR A 100 -1.93 3.33 -27.40
C THR A 100 -0.77 3.67 -26.48
N ALA A 101 0.12 2.71 -26.29
CA ALA A 101 1.39 2.85 -25.60
C ALA A 101 2.50 2.24 -26.45
N TYR A 102 3.73 2.58 -26.12
CA TYR A 102 4.90 2.12 -26.86
C TYR A 102 5.79 1.29 -25.94
N VAL A 103 6.40 0.24 -26.47
CA VAL A 103 7.41 -0.56 -25.77
C VAL A 103 8.71 -0.50 -26.56
N ASP A 104 9.73 0.09 -25.97
CA ASP A 104 11.05 0.19 -26.59
C ASP A 104 11.91 -0.99 -26.13
N ILE A 105 12.41 -1.78 -27.09
CA ILE A 105 13.37 -2.86 -26.87
C ILE A 105 14.76 -2.35 -27.22
N ALA A 106 15.66 -2.30 -26.24
CA ALA A 106 17.05 -1.90 -26.44
C ALA A 106 17.99 -3.10 -26.34
N CYS A 107 18.91 -3.24 -27.30
CA CYS A 107 19.99 -4.23 -27.30
C CYS A 107 21.24 -3.61 -27.94
N GLY A 108 22.25 -3.32 -27.11
CA GLY A 108 23.40 -2.52 -27.54
C GLY A 108 22.98 -1.12 -27.97
N ALA A 109 23.38 -0.69 -29.18
CA ALA A 109 23.02 0.62 -29.72
C ALA A 109 21.67 0.63 -30.48
N GLN A 110 21.06 -0.54 -30.71
CA GLN A 110 19.79 -0.65 -31.43
C GLN A 110 18.63 -0.55 -30.45
N THR A 111 17.63 0.27 -30.80
CA THR A 111 16.32 0.31 -30.14
C THR A 111 15.23 0.08 -31.17
N VAL A 112 14.27 -0.79 -30.87
CA VAL A 112 13.08 -1.02 -31.71
C VAL A 112 11.83 -0.74 -30.87
N GLN A 113 10.92 0.06 -31.42
CA GLN A 113 9.68 0.42 -30.77
C GLN A 113 8.54 -0.50 -31.22
N ILE A 114 7.77 -0.99 -30.27
CA ILE A 114 6.56 -1.78 -30.46
C ILE A 114 5.35 -0.90 -30.10
N THR A 115 4.38 -0.84 -30.99
CA THR A 115 3.11 -0.14 -30.76
C THR A 115 2.09 -1.13 -30.18
N VAL A 116 1.50 -0.78 -29.04
CA VAL A 116 0.47 -1.59 -28.38
C VAL A 116 -0.79 -0.75 -28.24
N THR A 117 -1.84 -1.14 -28.95
CA THR A 117 -3.15 -0.50 -28.86
C THR A 117 -4.09 -1.36 -28.04
N GLN A 118 -4.78 -0.76 -27.08
CA GLN A 118 -5.90 -1.40 -26.40
C GLN A 118 -7.21 -0.79 -26.89
N THR A 119 -8.15 -1.65 -27.29
CA THR A 119 -9.49 -1.22 -27.69
C THR A 119 -10.25 -0.64 -26.49
N GLY A 120 -11.16 0.29 -26.75
CA GLY A 120 -12.13 0.71 -25.75
C GLY A 120 -13.22 -0.34 -25.53
N ALA A 121 -13.90 -0.29 -24.39
CA ALA A 121 -15.00 -1.18 -24.08
C ALA A 121 -16.17 -0.98 -25.06
N SER A 122 -16.76 -2.07 -25.55
CA SER A 122 -18.00 -2.00 -26.32
C SER A 122 -19.19 -1.58 -25.43
N ALA A 123 -20.29 -1.15 -26.05
CA ALA A 123 -21.51 -0.79 -25.32
C ALA A 123 -22.11 -1.97 -24.53
N ASP A 124 -21.92 -3.20 -25.02
CA ASP A 124 -22.40 -4.44 -24.40
C ASP A 124 -21.33 -5.12 -23.52
N ALA A 125 -20.23 -4.44 -23.20
CA ALA A 125 -19.15 -5.00 -22.39
C ALA A 125 -19.67 -5.44 -21.00
N ASP A 126 -19.14 -6.58 -20.55
CA ASP A 126 -19.47 -7.19 -19.27
C ASP A 126 -18.21 -7.18 -18.39
N PHE A 127 -18.32 -6.49 -17.26
CA PHE A 127 -17.21 -6.26 -16.32
C PHE A 127 -17.24 -7.23 -15.12
N THR A 128 -18.19 -8.17 -15.08
CA THR A 128 -18.42 -9.08 -13.94
C THR A 128 -17.15 -9.83 -13.52
N SER A 129 -16.31 -10.23 -14.48
CA SER A 129 -15.06 -10.95 -14.22
C SER A 129 -13.99 -10.14 -13.48
N LEU A 130 -14.14 -8.82 -13.40
CA LEU A 130 -13.25 -7.92 -12.69
C LEU A 130 -13.53 -7.87 -11.18
N PHE A 131 -14.66 -8.40 -10.73
CA PHE A 131 -15.09 -8.33 -9.33
C PHE A 131 -15.05 -9.70 -8.66
N ASP A 132 -14.76 -9.75 -7.37
CA ASP A 132 -15.08 -10.94 -6.58
C ASP A 132 -16.60 -11.16 -6.59
N PRO A 133 -17.12 -12.39 -6.77
CA PRO A 133 -18.56 -12.63 -6.86
C PRO A 133 -19.33 -12.22 -5.60
N VAL A 134 -18.78 -12.48 -4.41
CA VAL A 134 -19.44 -12.09 -3.14
C VAL A 134 -19.38 -10.58 -2.96
N PHE A 135 -18.29 -9.95 -3.40
CA PHE A 135 -18.22 -8.49 -3.41
C PHE A 135 -19.25 -7.89 -4.38
N ALA A 136 -19.41 -8.47 -5.57
CA ALA A 136 -20.41 -8.00 -6.53
C ALA A 136 -21.85 -8.20 -6.02
N ASP A 137 -22.16 -9.32 -5.36
CA ASP A 137 -23.45 -9.53 -4.68
C ASP A 137 -23.72 -8.45 -3.62
N PHE A 138 -22.69 -8.04 -2.87
CA PHE A 138 -22.78 -6.92 -1.94
C PHE A 138 -23.09 -5.60 -2.65
N LEU A 139 -22.39 -5.30 -3.74
CA LEU A 139 -22.64 -4.08 -4.51
C LEU A 139 -24.06 -4.04 -5.08
N GLU A 140 -24.64 -5.19 -5.44
CA GLU A 140 -26.04 -5.27 -5.88
C GLU A 140 -27.00 -5.00 -4.71
N GLN A 141 -26.73 -5.57 -3.53
CA GLN A 141 -27.55 -5.33 -2.32
C GLN A 141 -27.53 -3.86 -1.88
N GLU A 142 -26.44 -3.14 -2.13
CA GLU A 142 -26.30 -1.71 -1.83
C GLU A 142 -26.79 -0.80 -2.98
N ASP A 143 -27.46 -1.35 -3.99
CA ASP A 143 -27.93 -0.62 -5.18
C ASP A 143 -26.81 0.13 -5.93
N ILE A 144 -25.54 -0.29 -5.78
CA ILE A 144 -24.37 0.28 -6.49
C ILE A 144 -24.29 -0.28 -7.91
N ILE A 145 -24.62 -1.57 -8.08
CA ILE A 145 -24.77 -2.21 -9.39
C ILE A 145 -26.20 -2.73 -9.56
N SER A 146 -26.64 -2.86 -10.80
CA SER A 146 -28.01 -3.24 -11.14
C SER A 146 -28.27 -4.74 -11.33
N ASP A 147 -27.24 -5.51 -11.70
CA ASP A 147 -27.31 -6.96 -11.95
C ASP A 147 -25.93 -7.59 -11.72
N VAL A 148 -25.78 -8.40 -10.68
CA VAL A 148 -24.53 -9.11 -10.39
C VAL A 148 -24.10 -10.08 -11.50
N GLY A 149 -25.07 -10.59 -12.28
CA GLY A 149 -24.81 -11.46 -13.42
C GLY A 149 -24.27 -10.71 -14.65
N LYS A 150 -24.36 -9.38 -14.67
CA LYS A 150 -23.84 -8.55 -15.76
C LYS A 150 -23.56 -7.11 -15.30
N ILE A 151 -22.36 -6.88 -14.79
CA ILE A 151 -21.88 -5.53 -14.48
C ILE A 151 -21.65 -4.77 -15.80
N THR A 152 -22.39 -3.68 -16.01
CA THR A 152 -22.36 -2.85 -17.21
C THR A 152 -21.40 -1.66 -17.05
N ARG A 153 -21.18 -0.90 -18.14
CA ARG A 153 -20.40 0.34 -18.04
C ARG A 153 -21.07 1.38 -17.14
N GLN A 154 -22.40 1.45 -17.13
CA GLN A 154 -23.12 2.39 -16.28
C GLN A 154 -22.88 2.07 -14.80
N ASP A 155 -22.86 0.78 -14.45
CA ASP A 155 -22.51 0.32 -13.10
C ASP A 155 -21.06 0.73 -12.76
N MET A 156 -20.12 0.57 -13.70
CA MET A 156 -18.73 1.01 -13.51
C MET A 156 -18.58 2.52 -13.30
N GLU A 157 -19.40 3.34 -13.97
CA GLU A 157 -19.45 4.79 -13.74
C GLU A 157 -19.98 5.11 -12.33
N THR A 158 -21.03 4.42 -11.89
CA THR A 158 -21.56 4.52 -10.52
C THR A 158 -20.48 4.14 -9.52
N ILE A 159 -19.85 2.97 -9.66
CA ILE A 159 -18.73 2.49 -8.84
C ILE A 159 -17.61 3.53 -8.74
N ALA A 160 -17.19 4.10 -9.87
CA ALA A 160 -16.12 5.11 -9.89
C ALA A 160 -16.47 6.40 -9.14
N SER A 161 -17.77 6.69 -8.97
CA SER A 161 -18.29 7.87 -8.28
C SER A 161 -18.54 7.67 -6.78
N VAL A 162 -18.60 6.41 -6.31
CA VAL A 162 -18.80 6.09 -4.89
C VAL A 162 -17.67 6.71 -4.06
N THR A 163 -18.04 7.38 -2.97
CA THR A 163 -17.09 8.08 -2.08
C THR A 163 -16.95 7.43 -0.70
N GLU A 164 -17.89 6.58 -0.33
CA GLU A 164 -17.93 5.91 0.96
C GLU A 164 -18.49 4.50 0.76
N LEU A 165 -17.86 3.52 1.39
CA LEU A 165 -18.28 2.13 1.38
C LEU A 165 -18.09 1.55 2.77
N GLU A 166 -19.18 1.11 3.39
CA GLU A 166 -19.19 0.53 4.73
C GLU A 166 -19.66 -0.92 4.61
N ILE A 167 -18.79 -1.87 4.94
CA ILE A 167 -19.06 -3.29 4.81
C ILE A 167 -19.17 -3.91 6.22
N GLY A 168 -20.41 -4.12 6.68
CA GLY A 168 -20.71 -4.66 8.01
C GLY A 168 -21.40 -6.05 8.00
N SER A 169 -21.83 -6.50 9.18
CA SER A 169 -22.43 -7.83 9.40
C SER A 169 -23.90 -7.99 8.91
N GLY A 170 -24.40 -7.04 8.10
CA GLY A 170 -25.78 -7.02 7.59
C GLY A 170 -26.01 -7.81 6.30
N HIS A 171 -24.96 -8.34 5.68
CA HIS A 171 -25.08 -9.01 4.38
C HIS A 171 -25.79 -10.35 4.49
N SER A 172 -26.83 -10.49 3.67
CA SER A 172 -27.70 -11.67 3.66
C SER A 172 -27.13 -12.84 2.84
N SER A 173 -25.93 -12.68 2.27
CA SER A 173 -25.24 -13.77 1.57
C SER A 173 -24.89 -14.90 2.54
N SER A 174 -25.21 -16.13 2.16
CA SER A 174 -24.78 -17.32 2.92
C SER A 174 -23.27 -17.55 2.87
N GLU A 175 -22.60 -16.87 1.93
CA GLU A 175 -21.15 -16.90 1.75
C GLU A 175 -20.51 -15.68 2.40
N SER A 176 -19.43 -15.90 3.14
CA SER A 176 -18.63 -14.84 3.73
C SER A 176 -17.80 -14.16 2.64
N LEU A 177 -17.89 -12.83 2.54
CA LEU A 177 -16.98 -12.03 1.72
C LEU A 177 -15.54 -12.31 2.17
N THR A 178 -14.60 -12.55 1.25
CA THR A 178 -13.19 -12.85 1.57
C THR A 178 -12.17 -12.06 0.76
N ASP A 179 -12.60 -11.41 -0.33
CA ASP A 179 -11.76 -10.64 -1.24
C ASP A 179 -12.55 -9.41 -1.73
N LEU A 180 -11.86 -8.31 -2.00
CA LEU A 180 -12.43 -7.08 -2.55
C LEU A 180 -11.93 -6.79 -3.96
N ARG A 181 -11.49 -7.82 -4.70
CA ARG A 181 -11.16 -7.67 -6.12
C ARG A 181 -12.24 -6.85 -6.83
N GLY A 182 -11.85 -5.73 -7.44
CA GLY A 182 -12.75 -4.73 -8.01
C GLY A 182 -12.80 -3.41 -7.24
N ILE A 183 -12.33 -3.36 -5.99
CA ILE A 183 -12.27 -2.12 -5.19
C ILE A 183 -11.39 -1.05 -5.84
N GLU A 184 -10.39 -1.46 -6.63
CA GLU A 184 -9.53 -0.55 -7.38
C GLU A 184 -10.28 0.31 -8.43
N PHE A 185 -11.53 -0.03 -8.76
CA PHE A 185 -12.37 0.75 -9.66
C PHE A 185 -13.12 1.89 -8.98
N PHE A 186 -13.13 1.95 -7.64
CA PHE A 186 -13.77 3.03 -6.88
C PHE A 186 -12.87 4.28 -6.86
N LYS A 187 -12.79 4.98 -7.99
CA LYS A 187 -11.84 6.09 -8.20
C LYS A 187 -12.03 7.27 -7.26
N SER A 188 -13.24 7.44 -6.71
CA SER A 188 -13.59 8.54 -5.81
C SER A 188 -13.68 8.14 -4.34
N LEU A 189 -13.32 6.89 -3.98
CA LEU A 189 -13.48 6.37 -2.63
C LEU A 189 -12.60 7.11 -1.62
N LYS A 190 -13.22 7.72 -0.63
CA LYS A 190 -12.55 8.47 0.44
C LYS A 190 -12.64 7.74 1.76
N HIS A 191 -13.75 7.07 2.02
CA HIS A 191 -14.01 6.36 3.26
C HIS A 191 -14.30 4.89 2.96
N LEU A 192 -13.59 4.02 3.67
CA LEU A 192 -13.77 2.58 3.56
C LEU A 192 -13.74 1.99 4.96
N GLY A 193 -14.85 1.37 5.36
CA GLY A 193 -15.02 0.79 6.68
C GLY A 193 -15.42 -0.68 6.61
N PHE A 194 -14.94 -1.46 7.58
CA PHE A 194 -15.22 -2.88 7.73
C PHE A 194 -15.52 -3.21 9.18
N GLN A 195 -16.53 -4.07 9.38
CA GLN A 195 -16.83 -4.64 10.68
C GLN A 195 -17.03 -6.15 10.59
N GLU A 196 -16.40 -6.89 11.50
CA GLU A 196 -16.69 -8.30 11.79
C GLU A 196 -16.65 -9.21 10.54
N THR A 197 -15.57 -9.12 9.76
CA THR A 197 -15.36 -9.98 8.59
C THR A 197 -14.42 -11.15 8.91
N ALA A 198 -14.54 -12.24 8.14
CA ALA A 198 -13.65 -13.42 8.27
C ALA A 198 -12.36 -13.26 7.44
N TRP A 199 -11.91 -12.03 7.16
CA TRP A 199 -10.87 -11.80 6.18
C TRP A 199 -9.49 -12.16 6.71
N THR A 200 -8.64 -12.67 5.82
CA THR A 200 -7.25 -12.95 6.16
C THR A 200 -6.30 -11.92 5.57
N SER A 201 -6.68 -11.23 4.51
CA SER A 201 -5.88 -10.19 3.88
C SER A 201 -6.73 -9.11 3.23
N LEU A 202 -6.23 -7.88 3.21
CA LEU A 202 -6.80 -6.76 2.47
C LEU A 202 -5.70 -6.04 1.68
N ASP A 203 -5.96 -5.79 0.39
CA ASP A 203 -5.13 -4.91 -0.44
C ASP A 203 -5.96 -3.74 -0.94
N VAL A 204 -5.61 -2.54 -0.47
CA VAL A 204 -6.22 -1.27 -0.90
C VAL A 204 -5.19 -0.34 -1.52
N SER A 205 -4.02 -0.87 -1.92
CA SER A 205 -2.94 -0.07 -2.51
C SER A 205 -3.36 0.65 -3.81
N GLY A 206 -4.40 0.19 -4.50
CA GLY A 206 -5.00 0.88 -5.64
C GLY A 206 -5.91 2.08 -5.29
N CYS A 207 -6.26 2.26 -4.02
CA CYS A 207 -7.21 3.29 -3.55
C CYS A 207 -6.46 4.57 -3.15
N SER A 208 -5.90 5.29 -4.12
CA SER A 208 -5.06 6.48 -3.86
C SER A 208 -5.82 7.70 -3.32
N THR A 209 -7.14 7.73 -3.47
CA THR A 209 -8.02 8.80 -2.97
C THR A 209 -8.54 8.54 -1.54
N LEU A 210 -8.25 7.37 -0.98
CA LEU A 210 -8.72 6.97 0.33
C LEU A 210 -8.12 7.87 1.42
N THR A 211 -8.99 8.46 2.25
CA THR A 211 -8.63 9.36 3.36
C THR A 211 -8.87 8.72 4.72
N LEU A 212 -9.74 7.73 4.77
CA LEU A 212 -10.24 7.11 5.99
C LEU A 212 -10.39 5.61 5.79
N LEU A 213 -9.68 4.83 6.60
CA LEU A 213 -9.77 3.37 6.59
C LEU A 213 -9.98 2.87 8.03
N TYR A 214 -11.14 2.26 8.31
CA TYR A 214 -11.42 1.60 9.58
C TYR A 214 -11.67 0.11 9.37
N CYS A 215 -10.77 -0.71 9.89
CA CYS A 215 -10.79 -2.17 9.84
C CYS A 215 -10.83 -2.69 11.28
N LEU A 216 -12.01 -2.81 11.88
CA LEU A 216 -12.10 -3.18 13.30
C LEU A 216 -12.44 -4.67 13.46
N ARG A 217 -11.57 -5.38 14.20
CA ARG A 217 -11.79 -6.78 14.61
C ARG A 217 -12.01 -7.72 13.42
N THR A 218 -11.24 -7.53 12.37
CA THR A 218 -11.37 -8.20 11.08
C THR A 218 -10.43 -9.41 10.92
N GLU A 219 -9.66 -9.75 11.97
CA GLU A 219 -8.74 -10.89 12.02
C GLU A 219 -7.67 -10.89 10.91
N PHE A 220 -7.38 -9.72 10.32
CA PHE A 220 -6.44 -9.61 9.20
C PHE A 220 -5.06 -10.10 9.56
N THR A 221 -4.47 -10.92 8.69
CA THR A 221 -3.05 -11.31 8.78
C THR A 221 -2.16 -10.46 7.88
N LYS A 222 -2.74 -9.79 6.87
CA LYS A 222 -2.05 -8.88 5.95
C LYS A 222 -2.91 -7.68 5.59
N LEU A 223 -2.31 -6.50 5.57
CA LEU A 223 -2.91 -5.26 5.12
C LEU A 223 -1.92 -4.50 4.24
N ASN A 224 -2.29 -4.23 2.99
CA ASN A 224 -1.47 -3.45 2.07
C ASN A 224 -2.10 -2.07 1.83
N VAL A 225 -1.46 -1.03 2.38
CA VAL A 225 -1.84 0.39 2.25
C VAL A 225 -0.81 1.23 1.48
N SER A 226 0.15 0.58 0.81
CA SER A 226 1.33 1.25 0.24
C SER A 226 1.04 2.35 -0.78
N GLY A 227 -0.09 2.28 -1.49
CA GLY A 227 -0.52 3.31 -2.44
C GLY A 227 -1.55 4.32 -1.90
N CYS A 228 -1.96 4.20 -0.64
CA CYS A 228 -2.93 5.09 0.00
C CYS A 228 -2.27 6.41 0.46
N THR A 229 -1.73 7.18 -0.47
CA THR A 229 -0.95 8.40 -0.20
C THR A 229 -1.78 9.54 0.39
N ALA A 230 -3.10 9.56 0.16
CA ALA A 230 -4.04 10.53 0.72
C ALA A 230 -4.62 10.13 2.10
N LEU A 231 -4.25 8.95 2.62
CA LEU A 231 -4.82 8.39 3.85
C LEU A 231 -4.47 9.29 5.04
N ARG A 232 -5.46 9.76 5.78
CA ARG A 232 -5.31 10.61 6.98
C ARG A 232 -5.54 9.84 8.26
N THR A 233 -6.46 8.89 8.24
CA THR A 233 -6.73 8.03 9.39
C THR A 233 -6.75 6.57 8.96
N LEU A 234 -5.95 5.77 9.67
CA LEU A 234 -5.92 4.33 9.59
C LEU A 234 -6.19 3.75 10.97
N ASP A 235 -7.27 3.00 11.10
CA ASP A 235 -7.53 2.17 12.26
C ASP A 235 -7.64 0.72 11.82
N CYS A 236 -6.72 -0.11 12.30
CA CYS A 236 -6.70 -1.55 12.11
C CYS A 236 -6.55 -2.26 13.47
N GLU A 237 -7.30 -1.78 14.47
CA GLU A 237 -7.32 -2.36 15.82
C GLU A 237 -7.87 -3.80 15.82
N GLY A 238 -7.18 -4.66 16.55
CA GLY A 238 -7.66 -5.99 16.90
C GLY A 238 -7.58 -7.01 15.77
N ASP A 239 -6.74 -6.73 14.78
CA ASP A 239 -6.38 -7.69 13.74
C ASP A 239 -5.33 -8.70 14.23
N ARG A 240 -4.80 -9.53 13.33
CA ARG A 240 -3.69 -10.47 13.60
C ARG A 240 -2.44 -10.13 12.77
N LEU A 241 -2.25 -8.83 12.49
CA LEU A 241 -1.12 -8.32 11.71
C LEU A 241 0.20 -8.55 12.46
N THR A 242 1.09 -9.36 11.90
CA THR A 242 2.45 -9.50 12.45
C THR A 242 3.38 -8.36 12.05
N SER A 243 3.03 -7.65 10.98
CA SER A 243 3.74 -6.47 10.48
C SER A 243 2.76 -5.50 9.79
N LEU A 244 3.03 -4.20 9.89
CA LEU A 244 2.33 -3.17 9.15
C LEU A 244 3.33 -2.22 8.50
N ASP A 245 3.20 -2.01 7.20
CA ASP A 245 3.95 -0.99 6.47
C ASP A 245 3.02 0.13 6.01
N ALA A 246 3.10 1.27 6.70
CA ALA A 246 2.41 2.50 6.38
C ALA A 246 3.37 3.58 5.86
N GLY A 247 4.60 3.23 5.49
CA GLY A 247 5.63 4.19 5.07
C GLY A 247 5.26 4.99 3.81
N GLY A 248 4.32 4.51 2.98
CA GLY A 248 3.78 5.23 1.83
C GLY A 248 2.66 6.22 2.16
N CYS A 249 2.07 6.16 3.36
CA CYS A 249 0.93 6.98 3.79
C CYS A 249 1.38 8.36 4.28
N THR A 250 1.94 9.17 3.38
CA THR A 250 2.59 10.45 3.74
C THR A 250 1.65 11.50 4.35
N ALA A 251 0.34 11.40 4.10
CA ALA A 251 -0.68 12.28 4.67
C ALA A 251 -1.26 11.78 6.01
N LEU A 252 -0.77 10.66 6.55
CA LEU A 252 -1.36 10.01 7.72
C LEU A 252 -1.19 10.86 8.98
N GLU A 253 -2.30 11.16 9.63
CA GLU A 253 -2.38 11.97 10.85
C GLU A 253 -2.69 11.12 12.09
N ILE A 254 -3.50 10.07 11.92
CA ILE A 254 -3.93 9.19 13.01
C ILE A 254 -3.72 7.73 12.58
N LEU A 255 -2.96 7.00 13.39
CA LEU A 255 -2.76 5.56 13.24
C LEU A 255 -3.13 4.83 14.53
N SER A 256 -4.11 3.94 14.45
CA SER A 256 -4.42 2.94 15.46
C SER A 256 -4.16 1.55 14.90
N CYS A 257 -3.25 0.81 15.52
CA CYS A 257 -2.94 -0.58 15.21
C CYS A 257 -2.80 -1.42 16.49
N LYS A 258 -3.58 -1.04 17.50
CA LYS A 258 -3.60 -1.66 18.81
C LYS A 258 -4.07 -3.11 18.71
N LYS A 259 -3.56 -4.00 19.58
CA LYS A 259 -4.01 -5.40 19.68
C LYS A 259 -3.81 -6.25 18.42
N SER A 260 -2.84 -5.91 17.56
CA SER A 260 -2.67 -6.58 16.26
C SER A 260 -1.58 -7.66 16.21
N ARG A 261 -0.80 -7.85 17.29
CA ARG A 261 0.38 -8.76 17.38
C ARG A 261 1.58 -8.33 16.53
N LEU A 262 1.71 -7.03 16.28
CA LEU A 262 2.79 -6.48 15.47
C LEU A 262 4.14 -6.75 16.13
N THR A 263 5.05 -7.32 15.36
CA THR A 263 6.49 -7.39 15.71
C THR A 263 7.29 -6.31 14.96
N SER A 264 6.73 -5.76 13.88
CA SER A 264 7.29 -4.62 13.16
C SER A 264 6.20 -3.63 12.72
N LEU A 265 6.56 -2.34 12.77
CA LEU A 265 5.73 -1.23 12.31
C LEU A 265 6.64 -0.26 11.54
N ASN A 266 6.36 -0.04 10.26
CA ASN A 266 7.04 0.97 9.45
C ASN A 266 6.14 2.18 9.26
N ILE A 267 6.56 3.32 9.80
CA ILE A 267 5.91 4.62 9.69
C ILE A 267 6.89 5.71 9.22
N SER A 268 7.99 5.31 8.58
CA SER A 268 9.10 6.20 8.22
C SER A 268 8.71 7.35 7.27
N GLY A 269 7.63 7.22 6.51
CA GLY A 269 7.10 8.31 5.66
C GLY A 269 5.93 9.08 6.26
N CYS A 270 5.47 8.75 7.47
CA CYS A 270 4.30 9.36 8.11
C CYS A 270 4.66 10.69 8.78
N THR A 271 5.17 11.67 8.02
CA THR A 271 5.67 12.95 8.57
C THR A 271 4.58 13.85 9.15
N ALA A 272 3.32 13.62 8.78
CA ALA A 272 2.15 14.35 9.28
C ALA A 272 1.50 13.70 10.52
N LEU A 273 2.07 12.60 11.05
CA LEU A 273 1.45 11.81 12.10
C LEU A 273 1.36 12.58 13.41
N LYS A 274 0.15 12.72 13.95
CA LYS A 274 -0.17 13.44 15.19
C LYS A 274 -0.52 12.49 16.32
N GLU A 275 -1.18 11.37 16.01
CA GLU A 275 -1.59 10.39 17.00
C GLU A 275 -1.20 8.97 16.55
N LEU A 276 -0.47 8.28 17.42
CA LEU A 276 -0.08 6.88 17.24
C LEU A 276 -0.53 6.04 18.43
N ASN A 277 -1.36 5.04 18.17
CA ASN A 277 -1.73 4.01 19.12
C ASN A 277 -1.30 2.63 18.61
N CYS A 278 -0.17 2.14 19.12
CA CYS A 278 0.37 0.81 18.83
C CYS A 278 0.41 -0.07 20.09
N ARG A 279 -0.47 0.21 21.06
CA ARG A 279 -0.61 -0.53 22.32
C ARG A 279 -0.89 -2.03 22.12
N ASP A 280 -0.45 -2.85 23.07
CA ASP A 280 -0.79 -4.29 23.14
C ASP A 280 -0.35 -5.02 21.87
N ASN A 281 0.95 -4.90 21.60
CA ASN A 281 1.64 -5.52 20.47
C ASN A 281 2.92 -6.21 20.98
N GLN A 282 3.78 -6.66 20.06
CA GLN A 282 5.02 -7.37 20.35
C GLN A 282 6.23 -6.57 19.83
N LEU A 283 6.13 -5.24 19.80
CA LEU A 283 7.19 -4.38 19.30
C LEU A 283 8.35 -4.37 20.29
N ALA A 284 9.54 -4.72 19.80
CA ALA A 284 10.80 -4.59 20.54
C ALA A 284 11.44 -3.20 20.32
N THR A 285 11.12 -2.56 19.20
CA THR A 285 11.62 -1.24 18.80
C THR A 285 10.52 -0.48 18.08
N LEU A 286 10.56 0.84 18.17
CA LEU A 286 9.67 1.74 17.43
C LEU A 286 10.52 2.92 16.92
N ASP A 287 10.60 3.09 15.60
CA ASP A 287 11.31 4.22 15.00
C ASP A 287 10.34 5.40 14.79
N LEU A 288 10.62 6.50 15.48
CA LEU A 288 9.85 7.74 15.47
C LEU A 288 10.64 8.91 14.84
N GLY A 289 11.80 8.63 14.21
CA GLY A 289 12.72 9.65 13.73
C GLY A 289 12.14 10.59 12.67
N GLN A 290 11.04 10.20 12.03
CA GLN A 290 10.33 10.99 11.00
C GLN A 290 8.94 11.46 11.45
N CYS A 291 8.64 11.47 12.76
CA CYS A 291 7.35 11.91 13.30
C CYS A 291 7.46 13.16 14.18
N PRO A 292 7.91 14.32 13.64
CA PRO A 292 8.13 15.54 14.44
C PRO A 292 6.82 16.17 14.94
N GLU A 293 5.71 15.96 14.22
CA GLU A 293 4.37 16.49 14.54
C GLU A 293 3.59 15.60 15.53
N LEU A 294 4.19 14.51 16.04
CA LEU A 294 3.51 13.57 16.92
C LEU A 294 3.16 14.23 18.25
N GLN A 295 1.88 14.25 18.60
CA GLN A 295 1.32 14.88 19.81
C GLN A 295 0.91 13.85 20.85
N LYS A 296 0.44 12.67 20.42
CA LYS A 296 0.04 11.59 21.33
C LYS A 296 0.66 10.27 20.90
N LEU A 297 1.29 9.60 21.85
CA LEU A 297 1.85 8.26 21.67
C LEU A 297 1.32 7.32 22.75
N ASP A 298 0.58 6.30 22.34
CA ASP A 298 0.29 5.12 23.15
C ASP A 298 1.03 3.91 22.58
N CYS A 299 2.09 3.52 23.27
CA CYS A 299 2.93 2.37 22.93
C CYS A 299 3.08 1.42 24.15
N CYS A 300 2.13 1.45 25.07
CA CYS A 300 2.15 0.59 26.24
C CYS A 300 1.89 -0.89 25.88
N ASP A 301 2.11 -1.79 26.84
CA ASP A 301 1.89 -3.23 26.66
C ASP A 301 2.68 -3.78 25.44
N ASN A 302 3.99 -3.54 25.42
CA ASN A 302 4.90 -3.97 24.36
C ASN A 302 6.20 -4.56 24.95
N GLY A 303 7.18 -4.90 24.11
CA GLY A 303 8.45 -5.51 24.50
C GLY A 303 9.65 -4.56 24.46
N MET A 304 9.44 -3.24 24.44
CA MET A 304 10.51 -2.28 24.15
C MET A 304 11.50 -2.15 25.31
N THR A 305 12.79 -2.22 25.01
CA THR A 305 13.88 -2.02 25.99
C THR A 305 14.41 -0.58 26.03
N SER A 306 14.12 0.17 24.96
CA SER A 306 14.44 1.59 24.80
C SER A 306 13.37 2.26 23.94
N LEU A 307 13.19 3.56 24.12
CA LEU A 307 12.28 4.39 23.34
C LEU A 307 12.96 5.74 23.07
N ASP A 308 13.25 6.03 21.81
CA ASP A 308 13.77 7.32 21.39
C ASP A 308 12.62 8.17 20.84
N ILE A 309 12.33 9.26 21.56
CA ILE A 309 11.30 10.25 21.23
C ILE A 309 11.91 11.63 21.03
N SER A 310 13.23 11.74 20.88
CA SER A 310 13.95 13.01 20.77
C SER A 310 13.50 13.86 19.58
N HIS A 311 12.99 13.23 18.53
CA HIS A 311 12.43 13.88 17.34
C HIS A 311 10.97 14.34 17.51
N CYS A 312 10.20 13.74 18.42
CA CYS A 312 8.79 14.05 18.66
C CYS A 312 8.64 15.30 19.55
N THR A 313 9.15 16.44 19.10
CA THR A 313 9.20 17.67 19.90
C THR A 313 7.82 18.27 20.20
N ALA A 314 6.80 17.93 19.41
CA ALA A 314 5.41 18.32 19.62
C ALA A 314 4.63 17.40 20.61
N LEU A 315 5.28 16.37 21.15
CA LEU A 315 4.62 15.35 21.99
C LEU A 315 4.07 15.96 23.28
N GLN A 316 2.77 15.78 23.50
CA GLN A 316 2.01 16.29 24.64
C GLN A 316 1.63 15.17 25.63
N GLU A 317 1.36 13.97 25.11
CA GLU A 317 0.89 12.82 25.87
C GLU A 317 1.68 11.55 25.50
N LEU A 318 2.24 10.88 26.51
CA LEU A 318 3.00 9.64 26.35
C LEU A 318 2.53 8.54 27.31
N HIS A 319 2.13 7.41 26.74
CA HIS A 319 1.88 6.15 27.45
C HIS A 319 2.88 5.10 26.99
N CYS A 320 3.87 4.80 27.82
CA CYS A 320 4.91 3.80 27.58
C CYS A 320 5.03 2.79 28.73
N PHE A 321 3.99 2.67 29.55
CA PHE A 321 3.92 1.70 30.65
C PHE A 321 3.88 0.25 30.12
N ASP A 322 4.11 -0.73 30.98
CA ASP A 322 4.17 -2.16 30.60
C ASP A 322 5.10 -2.43 29.41
N ASN A 323 6.35 -2.02 29.57
CA ASN A 323 7.43 -2.31 28.64
C ASN A 323 8.66 -2.80 29.44
N LEU A 324 9.81 -2.91 28.77
CA LEU A 324 11.08 -3.30 29.35
C LEU A 324 12.07 -2.13 29.42
N LEU A 325 11.56 -0.88 29.48
CA LEU A 325 12.39 0.32 29.44
C LEU A 325 13.29 0.41 30.68
N THR A 326 14.57 0.70 30.44
CA THR A 326 15.56 0.88 31.51
C THR A 326 15.70 2.33 31.97
N GLY A 327 15.07 3.24 31.23
CA GLY A 327 15.03 4.68 31.46
C GLY A 327 14.28 5.38 30.33
N LEU A 328 14.09 6.67 30.47
CA LEU A 328 13.45 7.49 29.45
C LEU A 328 14.11 8.87 29.37
N ASP A 329 14.44 9.32 28.17
CA ASP A 329 14.87 10.70 27.93
C ASP A 329 13.71 11.48 27.32
N ILE A 330 13.19 12.44 28.08
CA ILE A 330 12.14 13.37 27.66
C ILE A 330 12.69 14.80 27.49
N SER A 331 14.01 15.00 27.52
CA SER A 331 14.64 16.34 27.54
C SER A 331 14.31 17.22 26.33
N LYS A 332 13.95 16.61 25.19
CA LYS A 332 13.55 17.30 23.96
C LYS A 332 12.04 17.52 23.85
N ASN A 333 11.23 16.85 24.67
CA ASN A 333 9.77 16.82 24.57
C ASN A 333 9.13 17.87 25.50
N ARG A 334 9.53 19.14 25.38
CA ARG A 334 9.09 20.21 26.31
C ARG A 334 7.58 20.50 26.28
N ALA A 335 6.88 20.05 25.24
CA ALA A 335 5.42 20.14 25.17
C ALA A 335 4.70 19.06 26.01
N LEU A 336 5.43 18.05 26.50
CA LEU A 336 4.88 16.92 27.22
C LEU A 336 4.30 17.37 28.56
N ASN A 337 3.02 17.12 28.75
CA ASN A 337 2.27 17.49 29.94
C ASN A 337 1.62 16.29 30.65
N TYR A 338 1.61 15.12 30.01
CA TYR A 338 1.08 13.89 30.58
C TYR A 338 1.98 12.68 30.26
N LEU A 339 2.43 11.97 31.30
CA LEU A 339 3.29 10.80 31.19
C LEU A 339 2.79 9.61 32.03
N ARG A 340 2.72 8.45 31.39
CA ARG A 340 2.55 7.14 32.03
C ARG A 340 3.66 6.20 31.61
N CYS A 341 4.55 5.89 32.56
CA CYS A 341 5.73 5.05 32.34
C CYS A 341 5.85 3.92 33.39
N GLU A 342 4.79 3.66 34.16
CA GLU A 342 4.80 2.63 35.20
C GLU A 342 5.06 1.22 34.64
N ARG A 343 5.34 0.26 35.53
CA ARG A 343 5.56 -1.16 35.14
C ARG A 343 6.69 -1.35 34.12
N ASN A 344 7.69 -0.48 34.15
CA ASN A 344 8.98 -0.67 33.50
C ASN A 344 10.06 -1.07 34.53
N PRO A 345 11.09 -1.83 34.14
CA PRO A 345 12.14 -2.30 35.06
C PRO A 345 13.09 -1.20 35.56
N GLY A 346 13.27 -0.10 34.81
CA GLY A 346 14.25 0.92 35.14
C GLY A 346 15.66 0.34 35.24
N ASN A 347 16.41 0.70 36.27
CA ASN A 347 17.75 0.15 36.51
C ASN A 347 17.76 -1.30 37.04
N GLY A 348 16.59 -1.92 37.22
CA GLY A 348 16.46 -3.27 37.77
C GLY A 348 16.71 -3.39 39.28
N LEU A 349 16.99 -2.27 39.96
CA LEU A 349 17.22 -2.20 41.40
C LEU A 349 16.01 -1.58 42.10
N SER A 350 15.82 -0.27 41.95
CA SER A 350 14.79 0.49 42.66
C SER A 350 14.42 1.82 42.01
N THR A 351 14.99 2.17 40.85
CA THR A 351 14.72 3.46 40.22
C THR A 351 14.49 3.37 38.72
N PHE A 352 13.57 4.17 38.23
CA PHE A 352 13.36 4.42 36.80
C PHE A 352 13.91 5.80 36.45
N PRO A 353 15.06 5.89 35.76
CA PRO A 353 15.66 7.17 35.45
C PRO A 353 14.89 7.91 34.35
N ILE A 354 14.56 9.16 34.61
CA ILE A 354 13.97 10.08 33.63
C ILE A 354 14.89 11.28 33.46
N THR A 355 15.50 11.41 32.28
CA THR A 355 16.21 12.64 31.90
C THR A 355 15.19 13.64 31.36
N ALA A 356 15.10 14.83 31.95
CA ALA A 356 14.08 15.82 31.61
C ALA A 356 14.62 17.24 31.61
N TRP A 357 13.83 18.18 31.06
CA TRP A 357 14.02 19.60 31.31
C TRP A 357 13.50 19.95 32.72
N PHE A 358 14.00 21.02 33.31
CA PHE A 358 13.71 21.39 34.69
C PHE A 358 13.33 22.88 34.70
N ASP A 359 12.03 23.17 34.85
CA ASP A 359 11.52 24.54 35.05
C ASP A 359 11.68 25.01 36.52
N ASN A 360 12.01 24.07 37.41
CA ASN A 360 12.40 24.28 38.82
C ASN A 360 13.57 23.35 39.21
N GLU A 361 13.90 23.23 40.50
CA GLU A 361 15.04 22.42 40.97
C GLU A 361 14.85 20.89 40.93
N THR A 362 13.63 20.38 40.73
CA THR A 362 13.29 18.96 41.02
C THR A 362 12.71 18.17 39.85
N ARG A 363 11.87 18.78 39.00
CA ARG A 363 11.24 18.16 37.80
C ARG A 363 10.49 19.22 36.98
N PRO A 364 10.04 18.94 35.74
CA PRO A 364 9.12 19.85 35.04
C PRO A 364 7.85 20.13 35.87
N GLU A 365 7.45 21.39 35.99
CA GLU A 365 6.27 21.77 36.78
C GLU A 365 4.96 21.40 36.08
N SER A 366 4.92 21.51 34.76
CA SER A 366 3.74 21.22 33.93
C SER A 366 3.53 19.73 33.64
N LEU A 367 4.48 18.86 34.02
CA LEU A 367 4.41 17.43 33.71
C LEU A 367 3.60 16.68 34.76
N SER A 368 2.41 16.24 34.36
CA SER A 368 1.60 15.32 35.14
C SER A 368 2.08 13.88 34.93
N ILE A 369 2.38 13.19 36.03
CA ILE A 369 2.75 11.77 36.02
C ILE A 369 1.77 11.00 36.89
N ASN A 370 1.17 9.95 36.31
CA ASN A 370 0.12 9.18 36.99
C ASN A 370 0.65 8.41 38.22
N TYR A 371 1.82 7.78 38.09
CA TYR A 371 2.47 7.04 39.17
C TYR A 371 3.94 7.44 39.29
N LEU A 372 4.35 7.92 40.48
CA LEU A 372 5.75 8.24 40.77
C LEU A 372 6.57 7.03 41.26
N SER A 373 5.87 5.94 41.59
CA SER A 373 6.48 4.67 41.99
C SER A 373 5.55 3.50 41.66
N TRP A 374 6.11 2.33 41.42
CA TRP A 374 5.38 1.08 41.18
C TRP A 374 6.19 -0.13 41.65
N VAL A 375 5.53 -1.25 41.83
CA VAL A 375 6.19 -2.54 42.09
C VAL A 375 6.49 -3.20 40.75
N TYR A 376 7.74 -3.60 40.54
CA TYR A 376 8.17 -4.42 39.41
C TYR A 376 8.96 -5.63 39.91
N ASN A 377 8.58 -6.84 39.53
CA ASN A 377 9.21 -8.09 39.99
C ASN A 377 9.44 -8.14 41.53
N ASN A 378 8.41 -7.79 42.31
CA ASN A 378 8.43 -7.74 43.78
C ASN A 378 9.43 -6.73 44.39
N ARG A 379 9.78 -5.67 43.65
CA ARG A 379 10.61 -4.57 44.13
C ARG A 379 9.94 -3.22 43.89
N ASP A 380 10.07 -2.31 44.85
CA ASP A 380 9.63 -0.94 44.69
C ASP A 380 10.58 -0.19 43.75
N THR A 381 10.01 0.38 42.68
CA THR A 381 10.69 1.25 41.72
C THR A 381 10.13 2.65 41.85
N THR A 382 10.97 3.65 42.03
CA THR A 382 10.59 5.07 42.10
C THR A 382 11.23 5.85 40.94
N ILE A 383 10.57 6.88 40.44
CA ILE A 383 11.16 7.75 39.40
C ILE A 383 12.37 8.50 39.98
N ASP A 384 13.49 8.44 39.27
CA ASP A 384 14.72 9.20 39.52
C ASP A 384 14.87 10.27 38.42
N PHE A 385 14.47 11.50 38.73
CA PHE A 385 14.58 12.61 37.77
C PHE A 385 16.02 13.12 37.67
N ARG A 386 16.48 13.28 36.44
CA ARG A 386 17.81 13.79 36.09
C ARG A 386 17.64 15.00 35.19
N LYS A 387 18.28 16.10 35.56
CA LYS A 387 18.29 17.30 34.73
C LYS A 387 19.17 17.07 33.51
N ALA A 388 18.65 17.36 32.32
CA ALA A 388 19.45 17.37 31.11
C ALA A 388 20.53 18.47 31.19
N GLU A 389 21.78 18.12 30.84
CA GLU A 389 22.91 19.06 30.80
C GLU A 389 22.79 20.10 29.68
#